data_AF-A0A2S5KL04-F1
#
_entry.id   AF-A0A2S5KL04-F1
#
_cell.length_a   1.000
_cell.length_b   1.000
_cell.length_c   1.000
_cell.angle_alpha   90.00
_cell.angle_beta   90.00
_cell.angle_gamma   90.00
#
_symmetry.space_group_name_H-M   'P 1'
#
loop_
_entity.id
_entity.type
_entity.pdbx_description
1 polymer ?
#
loop_
_entity_poly.entity_id
_entity_poly.type
_entity_poly.pdbx_seq_one_letter_code
_entity_poly.pdbx_strand_id
1 'polypeptide(L)' 'VGWWSWVARTMPDNAEAGGGLMVAVVQLSIALGSTIGGLIFDTAGYPSTFVASAGVLLLSACLTWQASRTKVSR' A
#
# COMPACT_ATOMS: atom_id res chain seq x y z
N VAL A 1 1.87 -19.22 -3.03
CA VAL A 1 2.17 -18.11 -2.08
C VAL A 1 3.51 -17.47 -2.43
N GLY A 2 3.56 -16.61 -3.46
CA GLY A 2 4.83 -16.11 -4.02
C GLY A 2 5.52 -15.01 -3.20
N TRP A 3 4.78 -14.24 -2.42
CA TRP A 3 5.29 -13.11 -1.65
C TRP A 3 6.22 -13.53 -0.49
N TRP A 4 5.79 -14.49 0.33
CA TRP A 4 6.60 -15.02 1.44
C TRP A 4 7.87 -15.73 0.94
N SER A 5 7.78 -16.50 -0.15
CA SER A 5 8.96 -17.09 -0.79
C SER A 5 9.90 -16.04 -1.40
N TRP A 6 9.40 -14.89 -1.83
CA TRP A 6 10.22 -13.80 -2.35
C TRP A 6 10.99 -13.09 -1.24
N VAL A 7 10.33 -12.76 -0.12
CA VAL A 7 10.97 -12.12 1.06
C VAL A 7 12.08 -13.01 1.63
N ALA A 8 11.82 -14.31 1.78
CA ALA A 8 12.83 -15.26 2.24
C ALA A 8 14.03 -15.39 1.29
N ARG A 9 13.83 -15.19 -0.02
CA ARG A 9 14.90 -15.17 -1.04
C ARG A 9 15.66 -13.85 -1.11
N THR A 10 15.04 -12.72 -0.77
CA THR A 10 15.68 -11.39 -0.81
C THR A 10 16.43 -11.06 0.48
N MET A 11 16.09 -11.71 1.60
CA MET A 11 16.80 -11.60 2.87
C MET A 11 17.15 -12.99 3.44
N PRO A 12 18.03 -13.76 2.78
CA PRO A 12 18.36 -15.12 3.20
C PRO A 12 19.15 -15.18 4.51
N ASP A 13 19.98 -14.18 4.80
CA ASP A 13 20.86 -14.16 5.99
C ASP A 13 20.19 -13.56 7.24
N ASN A 14 19.06 -12.87 7.11
CA ASN A 14 18.36 -12.17 8.21
C ASN A 14 16.83 -12.32 8.10
N ALA A 15 16.35 -13.56 8.07
CA ALA A 15 14.93 -13.87 7.92
C ALA A 15 14.04 -13.26 9.04
N GLU A 16 14.56 -13.15 10.27
CA GLU A 16 13.84 -12.50 11.39
C GLU A 16 13.60 -11.00 11.16
N ALA A 17 14.59 -10.29 10.63
CA ALA A 17 14.46 -8.88 10.26
C ALA A 17 13.48 -8.69 9.07
N GLY A 18 13.46 -9.64 8.13
CA GLY A 18 12.51 -9.65 7.01
C GLY A 18 11.05 -9.78 7.45
N GLY A 19 10.79 -10.60 8.47
CA GLY A 19 9.47 -10.71 9.09
C GLY A 19 9.03 -9.40 9.77
N GLY A 20 9.92 -8.78 10.55
CA GLY A 20 9.66 -7.50 11.21
C GLY A 20 9.40 -6.35 10.22
N LEU A 21 10.17 -6.29 9.13
CA LEU A 21 10.00 -5.28 8.08
C LEU A 21 8.65 -5.41 7.37
N MET A 22 8.22 -6.64 7.08
CA MET A 22 6.92 -6.89 6.46
C MET A 22 5.78 -6.37 7.33
N VAL A 23 5.81 -6.68 8.63
CA VAL A 23 4.82 -6.19 9.58
C VAL A 23 4.87 -4.66 9.65
N ALA A 24 6.05 -4.05 9.74
CA ALA A 24 6.20 -2.60 9.79
C ALA A 24 5.61 -1.91 8.55
N VAL A 25 5.86 -2.42 7.35
CA VAL A 25 5.32 -1.87 6.09
C VAL A 25 3.79 -2.00 6.02
N VAL A 26 3.25 -3.14 6.45
CA VAL A 26 1.79 -3.34 6.49
C VAL A 26 1.16 -2.38 7.50
N GLN A 27 1.73 -2.27 8.70
CA GLN A 27 1.22 -1.36 9.73
C GLN A 27 1.34 0.10 9.33
N LEU A 28 2.44 0.50 8.70
CA LEU A 28 2.61 1.83 8.14
C LEU A 28 1.52 2.13 7.08
N SER A 29 1.24 1.16 6.21
CA SER A 29 0.21 1.30 5.17
C SER A 29 -1.19 1.45 5.77
N ILE A 30 -1.50 0.69 6.83
CA ILE A 30 -2.78 0.78 7.55
C ILE A 30 -2.89 2.13 8.27
N ALA A 31 -1.84 2.56 8.97
CA ALA A 31 -1.81 3.83 9.69
C ALA A 31 -1.99 5.02 8.73
N LEU A 32 -1.31 5.00 7.58
CA LEU A 32 -1.46 6.01 6.53
C LEU A 32 -2.87 5.98 5.93
N GLY A 33 -3.40 4.80 5.60
CA GLY A 33 -4.75 4.64 5.08
C GLY A 33 -5.83 5.15 6.05
N SER A 34 -5.67 4.87 7.35
CA SER A 34 -6.58 5.33 8.40
C SER A 34 -6.47 6.84 8.63
N THR A 35 -5.26 7.41 8.61
CA THR A 35 -5.05 8.86 8.77
C THR A 35 -5.66 9.64 7.61
N ILE A 36 -5.38 9.21 6.38
CA ILE A 36 -5.89 9.86 5.17
C ILE A 36 -7.41 9.66 5.06
N GLY A 37 -7.90 8.45 5.29
CA GLY A 37 -9.33 8.14 5.28
C GLY A 37 -10.11 8.91 6.36
N GLY A 38 -9.54 9.03 7.57
CA GLY A 38 -10.11 9.81 8.67
C GLY A 38 -10.19 11.29 8.35
N LEU A 39 -9.12 11.89 7.82
CA LEU A 39 -9.09 13.31 7.41
C LEU A 39 -10.11 13.63 6.31
N ILE A 40 -10.26 12.74 5.32
CA ILE A 40 -11.26 12.91 4.24
C ILE A 40 -12.68 12.78 4.81
N PHE A 41 -12.89 11.89 5.77
CA PHE A 41 -14.19 11.67 6.40
C PHE A 41 -14.62 12.85 7.29
N ASP A 42 -13.68 13.43 8.04
CA ASP A 42 -13.93 14.54 8.98
C ASP A 42 -14.34 15.85 8.29
N THR A 43 -14.01 16.01 7.00
CA THR A 43 -14.15 17.30 6.30
C THR A 43 -15.41 17.47 5.43
N ALA A 44 -16.18 16.42 5.11
CA ALA A 44 -17.01 16.47 3.89
C ALA A 44 -18.51 16.08 3.94
N GLY A 45 -19.08 15.44 4.97
CA GLY A 45 -20.52 15.08 4.96
C GLY A 45 -20.96 14.23 3.73
N TYR A 46 -22.23 14.30 3.29
CA TYR A 46 -22.82 13.44 2.23
C TYR A 46 -22.05 13.34 0.87
N PRO A 47 -21.32 14.36 0.36
CA PRO A 47 -20.48 14.21 -0.84
C PRO A 47 -19.16 13.42 -0.64
N SER A 48 -18.84 12.99 0.59
CA SER A 48 -17.61 12.25 0.92
C SER A 48 -17.46 10.93 0.17
N THR A 49 -18.55 10.24 -0.16
CA THR A 49 -18.53 8.96 -0.88
C THR A 49 -17.99 9.08 -2.31
N PHE A 50 -18.25 10.23 -2.97
CA PHE A 50 -17.75 10.50 -4.32
C PHE A 50 -16.26 10.80 -4.30
N VAL A 51 -15.80 11.61 -3.34
CA VAL A 51 -14.38 11.95 -3.17
C VAL A 51 -13.58 10.73 -2.73
N ALA A 52 -14.11 9.91 -1.82
CA ALA A 52 -13.49 8.65 -1.41
C ALA A 52 -13.32 7.69 -2.60
N SER A 53 -14.38 7.52 -3.41
CA SER A 53 -14.33 6.69 -4.62
C SER A 53 -13.32 7.23 -5.65
N ALA A 54 -13.27 8.55 -5.85
CA ALA A 54 -12.29 9.20 -6.73
C ALA A 54 -10.85 8.99 -6.21
N GLY A 55 -10.64 9.08 -4.89
CA GLY A 55 -9.36 8.80 -4.24
C GLY A 55 -8.89 7.36 -4.46
N VAL A 56 -9.78 6.38 -4.29
CA VAL A 56 -9.50 4.97 -4.55
C VAL A 56 -9.13 4.72 -6.03
N LEU A 57 -9.83 5.37 -6.96
CA LEU A 57 -9.53 5.29 -8.39
C LEU A 57 -8.15 5.87 -8.72
N LEU A 58 -7.81 7.04 -8.19
CA LEU A 58 -6.51 7.68 -8.40
C LEU A 58 -5.36 6.86 -7.79
N LEU A 59 -5.56 6.30 -6.60
CA LEU A 59 -4.60 5.39 -5.97
C LEU A 59 -4.38 4.14 -6.81
N SER A 60 -5.47 3.53 -7.29
CA SER A 60 -5.41 2.35 -8.15
C SER A 60 -4.65 2.65 -9.44
N ALA A 61 -4.96 3.77 -10.09
CA ALA A 61 -4.26 4.22 -11.30
C ALA A 61 -2.76 4.46 -11.05
N CYS A 62 -2.40 5.13 -9.94
CA CYS A 62 -1.02 5.38 -9.56
C CYS A 62 -0.25 4.08 -9.30
N LEU A 63 -0.85 3.14 -8.57
CA LEU A 63 -0.26 1.83 -8.30
C LEU A 63 -0.07 1.03 -9.58
N THR A 64 -1.07 1.00 -10.47
CA THR A 64 -0.96 0.36 -11.78
C THR A 64 0.14 0.99 -12.64
N TRP A 65 0.29 2.32 -12.59
CA TRP A 65 1.35 3.04 -13.29
C TRP A 65 2.74 2.72 -12.74
N GLN A 66 2.89 2.66 -11.42
CA GLN A 66 4.16 2.27 -10.81
C GLN A 66 4.49 0.79 -11.09
N ALA A 67 3.49 -0.08 -11.07
CA ALA A 67 3.61 -1.50 -11.42
C ALA A 67 3.97 -1.71 -12.91
N SER A 68 3.43 -0.89 -13.82
CA SER A 68 3.79 -0.95 -15.24
C SER A 68 5.20 -0.45 -15.48
N ARG A 69 5.65 0.60 -14.78
CA ARG A 69 7.05 1.06 -14.84
C ARG A 69 8.06 0.05 -14.30
N THR A 70 7.69 -0.69 -13.25
CA THR A 70 8.53 -1.79 -12.74
C THR A 70 8.55 -3.01 -13.65
N LYS A 71 7.49 -3.25 -14.44
CA LYS A 71 7.47 -4.29 -15.49
C LYS A 71 8.24 -3.90 -16.76
N VAL A 72 8.26 -2.63 -17.16
CA VAL A 72 8.92 -2.15 -18.39
C VAL A 72 10.46 -2.17 -18.28
N SER A 73 11.02 -2.29 -17.07
CA SER A 73 12.47 -2.38 -16.84
C SER A 73 13.02 -3.82 -16.74
N ARG A 74 12.34 -4.83 -17.30
CA ARG A 74 12.88 -6.19 -17.48
C ARG A 74 12.66 -6.71 -18.88
#